data_AF-A0A0J8RXZ3-F1
#
_entry.id   AF-A0A0J8RXZ3-F1
#
_cell.length_a   1.000
_cell.length_b   1.000
_cell.length_c   1.000
_cell.angle_alpha   90.00
_cell.angle_beta   90.00
_cell.angle_gamma   90.00
#
_symmetry.space_group_name_H-M   'P 1'
#
loop_
_entity.id
_entity.type
_entity.pdbx_description
1 polymer ?
#
loop_
_entity_poly.entity_id
_entity_poly.type
_entity_poly.pdbx_seq_one_letter_code
_entity_poly.pdbx_strand_id
1 'polypeptide(L)'
;MFKRNISLCRPRCPWPNVRPRIGLVPYLASALVRIGETSPEAKEQTYTLIAESFVSSSFLRTLLAGLNDAHEASFSTGPNKKYSPIDGVAETDHFSVLARLALANPGVFMSAVRAATYPVPEEQTLKWILEEWFFHFDGIGDIATKKLHTLALTHLLSINGPSSPPPAYLLNNLQSYLSIWTDVITELADDGDNMDGQAGDYLVNFNSSSTYNPEGKYQENEPPETTRRRVWTLADPIHQINIRDYVTEHLRALVEVCGGIDRFREEWLVNVDKEVVNEFAKLGVF
;
A
#
# COMPACT_ATOMS: atom_id res chain seq x y z
N MET A 1 29.92 -47.48 25.56
CA MET A 1 29.36 -46.28 26.21
C MET A 1 29.24 -45.19 25.14
N PHE A 2 28.11 -45.13 24.43
CA PHE A 2 27.85 -44.13 23.38
C PHE A 2 26.45 -43.58 23.63
N LYS A 3 26.34 -42.35 24.16
CA LYS A 3 25.07 -41.65 24.30
C LYS A 3 24.86 -40.81 23.03
N ARG A 4 23.82 -41.14 22.25
CA ARG A 4 23.32 -40.28 21.17
C ARG A 4 22.49 -39.16 21.80
N ASN A 5 22.84 -37.91 21.48
CA ASN A 5 21.99 -36.75 21.71
C ASN A 5 20.76 -36.85 20.81
N ILE A 6 19.58 -36.95 21.42
CA ILE A 6 18.30 -36.78 20.74
C ILE A 6 18.01 -35.29 20.74
N SER A 7 18.08 -34.67 19.57
CA SER A 7 17.57 -33.33 19.33
C SER A 7 16.04 -33.35 19.48
N LEU A 8 15.54 -32.54 20.42
CA LEU A 8 14.12 -32.26 20.57
C LEU A 8 13.64 -31.43 19.38
N CYS A 9 13.16 -32.08 18.33
CA CYS A 9 12.30 -31.45 17.34
C CYS A 9 11.03 -30.97 18.04
N ARG A 10 10.76 -29.65 18.01
CA ARG A 10 9.47 -29.10 18.43
C ARG A 10 8.35 -29.70 17.57
N PRO A 11 7.19 -30.05 18.14
CA PRO A 11 6.07 -30.55 17.36
C PRO A 11 5.52 -29.42 16.49
N ARG A 12 5.49 -29.64 15.17
CA ARG A 12 4.74 -28.80 14.23
C ARG A 12 3.26 -28.95 14.59
N CYS A 13 2.61 -27.87 15.03
CA CYS A 13 1.16 -27.81 15.12
C CYS A 13 0.58 -28.11 13.72
N PRO A 14 -0.41 -29.01 13.59
CA PRO A 14 -1.07 -29.27 12.34
C PRO A 14 -2.14 -28.18 12.16
N TRP A 15 -1.74 -26.99 11.73
CA TRP A 15 -2.71 -26.09 11.12
C TRP A 15 -3.23 -26.78 9.86
N PRO A 16 -4.55 -26.80 9.62
CA PRO A 16 -5.08 -27.34 8.38
C PRO A 16 -4.40 -26.59 7.23
N ASN A 17 -3.91 -27.35 6.26
CA ASN A 17 -3.21 -26.88 5.08
C ASN A 17 -4.21 -26.12 4.20
N VAL A 18 -4.52 -24.88 4.59
CA VAL A 18 -5.24 -23.94 3.74
C VAL A 18 -4.23 -23.55 2.68
N ARG A 19 -4.25 -24.23 1.53
CA ARG A 19 -3.64 -23.67 0.32
C ARG A 19 -4.06 -22.21 0.30
N PRO A 20 -3.13 -21.24 0.17
CA PRO A 20 -3.53 -19.85 0.08
C PRO A 20 -4.63 -19.80 -0.97
N ARG A 21 -5.80 -19.30 -0.59
CA ARG A 21 -6.89 -19.07 -1.55
C ARG A 21 -6.49 -17.83 -2.32
N ILE A 22 -5.42 -17.99 -3.11
CA ILE A 22 -4.72 -16.98 -3.90
C ILE A 22 -5.76 -16.24 -4.73
N GLY A 23 -5.64 -14.93 -4.82
CA GLY A 23 -6.55 -14.08 -5.57
C GLY A 23 -7.86 -13.81 -4.84
N LEU A 24 -8.71 -14.82 -4.64
CA LEU A 24 -10.13 -14.55 -4.33
C LEU A 24 -10.36 -13.95 -2.93
N VAL A 25 -9.74 -14.50 -1.89
CA VAL A 25 -10.00 -14.02 -0.52
C VAL A 25 -9.44 -12.60 -0.31
N PRO A 26 -8.18 -12.30 -0.66
CA PRO A 26 -7.67 -10.93 -0.61
C PRO A 26 -8.46 -9.98 -1.52
N TYR A 27 -8.86 -10.41 -2.73
CA TYR A 27 -9.71 -9.61 -3.61
C TYR A 27 -11.05 -9.24 -2.95
N LEU A 28 -11.73 -10.21 -2.33
CA LEU A 28 -12.99 -9.95 -1.62
C LEU A 28 -12.79 -9.02 -0.42
N ALA A 29 -11.69 -9.16 0.32
CA ALA A 29 -11.36 -8.26 1.42
C ALA A 29 -11.11 -6.82 0.93
N SER A 30 -10.32 -6.66 -0.14
CA SER A 30 -10.10 -5.35 -0.79
C SER A 30 -11.41 -4.76 -1.32
N ALA A 31 -12.29 -5.58 -1.91
CA ALA A 31 -13.60 -5.15 -2.37
C ALA A 31 -14.51 -4.71 -1.20
N LEU A 32 -14.45 -5.37 -0.05
CA LEU A 32 -15.20 -4.95 1.15
C LEU A 32 -14.76 -3.58 1.64
N VAL A 33 -13.45 -3.31 1.70
CA VAL A 33 -12.92 -1.98 2.07
C VAL A 33 -13.41 -0.92 1.08
N ARG A 34 -13.33 -1.21 -0.22
CA ARG A 34 -13.81 -0.33 -1.28
C ARG A 34 -15.32 -0.06 -1.23
N ILE A 35 -16.13 -1.05 -0.86
CA ILE A 35 -17.58 -0.82 -0.62
C ILE A 35 -17.80 0.20 0.48
N GLY A 36 -16.96 0.20 1.52
CA GLY A 36 -16.97 1.25 2.54
C GLY A 36 -16.79 2.66 1.97
N GLU A 37 -15.92 2.84 0.97
CA GLU A 37 -15.64 4.11 0.30
C GLU A 37 -16.83 4.65 -0.50
N THR A 38 -17.68 3.77 -1.04
CA THR A 38 -18.85 4.19 -1.84
C THR A 38 -20.04 4.66 -1.00
N SER A 39 -19.99 4.49 0.32
CA SER A 39 -21.00 5.07 1.21
C SER A 39 -20.84 6.60 1.20
N PRO A 40 -21.90 7.38 0.90
CA PRO A 40 -21.84 8.85 0.98
C PRO A 40 -21.55 9.34 2.41
N GLU A 41 -21.68 8.46 3.40
CA GLU A 41 -21.22 8.64 4.77
C GLU A 41 -20.12 7.62 5.09
N ALA A 42 -19.06 7.52 4.26
CA ALA A 42 -17.87 6.74 4.56
C ALA A 42 -17.19 7.27 5.83
N LYS A 43 -17.76 6.89 6.97
CA LYS A 43 -17.32 7.28 8.30
C LYS A 43 -16.25 6.29 8.75
N GLU A 44 -15.32 6.77 9.56
CA GLU A 44 -14.31 5.98 10.27
C GLU A 44 -14.90 4.70 10.90
N GLN A 45 -16.16 4.77 11.38
CA GLN A 45 -16.90 3.63 11.93
C GLN A 45 -17.06 2.46 10.94
N THR A 46 -17.31 2.73 9.65
CA THR A 46 -17.46 1.67 8.64
C THR A 46 -16.16 0.89 8.47
N TYR A 47 -15.04 1.60 8.36
CA TYR A 47 -13.72 0.96 8.25
C TYR A 47 -13.34 0.24 9.54
N THR A 48 -13.70 0.78 10.70
CA THR A 48 -13.51 0.13 12.00
C THR A 48 -14.23 -1.22 12.05
N LEU A 49 -15.50 -1.28 11.64
CA LEU A 49 -16.27 -2.54 11.60
C LEU A 49 -15.69 -3.55 10.60
N ILE A 50 -15.23 -3.09 9.43
CA ILE A 50 -14.56 -3.96 8.45
C ILE A 50 -13.26 -4.52 9.03
N ALA A 51 -12.44 -3.68 9.65
CA ALA A 51 -11.20 -4.09 10.30
C ALA A 51 -11.44 -5.06 11.46
N GLU A 52 -12.42 -4.80 12.31
CA GLU A 52 -12.85 -5.71 13.38
C GLU A 52 -13.30 -7.06 12.81
N SER A 53 -13.97 -7.07 11.67
CA SER A 53 -14.36 -8.32 10.98
C SER A 53 -13.12 -9.08 10.48
N PHE A 54 -12.11 -8.39 9.96
CA PHE A 54 -10.84 -9.02 9.55
C PHE A 54 -10.04 -9.57 10.73
N VAL A 55 -10.05 -8.89 11.88
CA VAL A 55 -9.37 -9.33 13.10
C VAL A 55 -10.11 -10.52 13.73
N SER A 56 -11.42 -10.41 13.93
CA SER A 56 -12.26 -11.43 14.59
C SER A 56 -12.35 -12.74 13.80
N SER A 57 -12.32 -12.68 12.47
CA SER A 57 -12.26 -13.86 11.60
C SER A 57 -10.88 -14.51 11.51
N SER A 58 -9.86 -13.96 12.19
CA SER A 58 -8.44 -14.32 12.05
C SER A 58 -7.86 -14.14 10.64
N PHE A 59 -8.59 -13.50 9.73
CA PHE A 59 -8.13 -13.22 8.38
C PHE A 59 -6.88 -12.34 8.39
N LEU A 60 -6.92 -11.19 9.09
CA LEU A 60 -5.78 -10.27 9.15
C LEU A 60 -4.56 -10.91 9.82
N ARG A 61 -4.78 -11.72 10.87
CA ARG A 61 -3.70 -12.47 11.54
C ARG A 61 -3.03 -13.46 10.59
N THR A 62 -3.82 -14.16 9.77
CA THR A 62 -3.30 -15.14 8.80
C THR A 62 -2.56 -14.45 7.66
N LEU A 63 -3.10 -13.33 7.15
CA LEU A 63 -2.49 -12.50 6.13
C LEU A 63 -1.12 -11.96 6.60
N LEU A 64 -1.07 -11.38 7.80
CA LEU A 64 0.17 -10.85 8.38
C LEU A 64 1.20 -11.94 8.69
N ALA A 65 0.76 -13.14 9.10
CA ALA A 65 1.67 -14.26 9.28
C ALA A 65 2.32 -14.69 7.95
N GLY A 66 1.54 -14.75 6.86
CA GLY A 66 2.08 -15.03 5.53
C GLY A 66 3.09 -13.97 5.06
N LEU A 67 2.78 -12.69 5.26
CA LEU A 67 3.72 -11.60 4.94
C LEU A 67 4.98 -11.64 5.81
N ASN A 68 4.86 -12.06 7.08
CA ASN A 68 6.03 -12.20 7.94
C ASN A 68 6.90 -13.39 7.51
N ASP A 69 6.30 -14.51 7.07
CA ASP A 69 7.04 -15.62 6.47
C ASP A 69 7.75 -15.20 5.16
N ALA A 70 7.14 -14.32 4.35
CA ALA A 70 7.75 -13.70 3.17
C ALA A 70 8.96 -12.86 3.56
N HIS A 71 8.79 -11.95 4.51
CA HIS A 71 9.87 -11.17 5.10
C HIS A 71 11.02 -12.04 5.61
N GLU A 72 10.74 -13.04 6.43
CA GLU A 72 11.79 -13.93 6.92
C GLU A 72 12.51 -14.68 5.78
N ALA A 73 11.83 -14.98 4.68
CA ALA A 73 12.41 -15.61 3.51
C ALA A 73 13.31 -14.65 2.71
N SER A 74 12.81 -13.44 2.43
CA SER A 74 13.52 -12.38 1.69
C SER A 74 14.85 -11.99 2.35
N PHE A 75 14.90 -11.99 3.69
CA PHE A 75 16.10 -11.67 4.46
C PHE A 75 16.93 -12.90 4.89
N SER A 76 16.61 -14.09 4.40
CA SER A 76 17.39 -15.32 4.65
C SER A 76 18.21 -15.74 3.42
N THR A 77 19.49 -16.06 3.63
CA THR A 77 20.39 -16.44 2.52
C THR A 77 21.21 -17.69 2.84
N GLY A 78 21.77 -18.29 1.80
CA GLY A 78 22.70 -19.42 1.92
C GLY A 78 22.05 -20.73 2.40
N PRO A 79 22.80 -21.58 3.15
CA PRO A 79 22.31 -22.88 3.61
C PRO A 79 21.07 -22.84 4.51
N ASN A 80 20.76 -21.67 5.09
CA ASN A 80 19.61 -21.43 5.96
C ASN A 80 18.48 -20.67 5.26
N LYS A 81 18.46 -20.63 3.92
CA LYS A 81 17.41 -19.99 3.14
C LYS A 81 16.03 -20.57 3.53
N LYS A 82 15.15 -19.70 3.99
CA LYS A 82 13.74 -19.95 4.24
C LYS A 82 12.96 -19.75 2.94
N TYR A 83 11.78 -20.35 2.89
CA TYR A 83 10.86 -20.23 1.76
C TYR A 83 9.50 -19.82 2.30
N SER A 84 8.91 -18.83 1.66
CA SER A 84 7.59 -18.34 2.02
C SER A 84 6.50 -19.16 1.35
N PRO A 85 5.36 -19.37 2.01
CA PRO A 85 4.17 -19.95 1.39
C PRO A 85 3.48 -18.98 0.42
N ILE A 86 3.77 -17.68 0.49
CA ILE A 86 3.27 -16.64 -0.42
C ILE A 86 4.46 -15.95 -1.12
N ASP A 87 4.34 -15.72 -2.42
CA ASP A 87 5.37 -15.07 -3.24
C ASP A 87 4.68 -14.42 -4.46
N GLY A 88 5.29 -13.37 -5.00
CA GLY A 88 4.88 -12.68 -6.21
C GLY A 88 3.45 -12.15 -6.10
N VAL A 89 2.56 -12.63 -6.97
CA VAL A 89 1.16 -12.16 -7.04
C VAL A 89 0.41 -12.39 -5.73
N ALA A 90 0.65 -13.51 -5.03
CA ALA A 90 -0.04 -13.79 -3.78
C ALA A 90 0.34 -12.80 -2.67
N GLU A 91 1.60 -12.37 -2.67
CA GLU A 91 2.10 -11.35 -1.75
C GLU A 91 1.56 -9.96 -2.11
N THR A 92 1.52 -9.62 -3.40
CA THR A 92 0.86 -8.40 -3.91
C THR A 92 -0.60 -8.33 -3.48
N ASP A 93 -1.34 -9.44 -3.57
CA ASP A 93 -2.73 -9.53 -3.14
C ASP A 93 -2.88 -9.24 -1.63
N HIS A 94 -1.95 -9.73 -0.80
CA HIS A 94 -1.97 -9.51 0.64
C HIS A 94 -1.67 -8.04 0.98
N PHE A 95 -0.63 -7.47 0.37
CA PHE A 95 -0.33 -6.05 0.53
C PHE A 95 -1.42 -5.16 -0.04
N SER A 96 -2.14 -5.55 -1.10
CA SER A 96 -3.27 -4.78 -1.64
C SER A 96 -4.41 -4.61 -0.63
N VAL A 97 -4.68 -5.63 0.21
CA VAL A 97 -5.65 -5.51 1.31
C VAL A 97 -5.19 -4.48 2.33
N LEU A 98 -3.90 -4.53 2.70
CA LEU A 98 -3.31 -3.56 3.62
C LEU A 98 -3.31 -2.15 3.02
N ALA A 99 -2.99 -2.01 1.74
CA ALA A 99 -2.99 -0.76 0.99
C ALA A 99 -4.37 -0.12 0.98
N ARG A 100 -5.42 -0.91 0.71
CA ARG A 100 -6.80 -0.41 0.76
C ARG A 100 -7.19 0.07 2.15
N LEU A 101 -6.87 -0.69 3.19
CA LEU A 101 -7.22 -0.31 4.55
C LEU A 101 -6.46 0.96 4.99
N ALA A 102 -5.16 1.04 4.68
CA ALA A 102 -4.31 2.19 4.97
C ALA A 102 -4.73 3.44 4.20
N LEU A 103 -5.07 3.31 2.91
CA LEU A 103 -5.57 4.42 2.11
C LEU A 103 -6.94 4.91 2.61
N ALA A 104 -7.83 3.99 2.99
CA ALA A 104 -9.15 4.34 3.51
C ALA A 104 -9.09 5.05 4.86
N ASN A 105 -8.31 4.53 5.81
CA ASN A 105 -8.08 5.17 7.10
C ASN A 105 -6.80 4.65 7.77
N PRO A 106 -5.71 5.45 7.82
CA PRO A 106 -4.45 5.06 8.45
C PRO A 106 -4.60 4.66 9.92
N GLY A 107 -5.43 5.36 10.71
CA GLY A 107 -5.65 5.07 12.13
C GLY A 107 -6.30 3.71 12.38
N VAL A 108 -7.30 3.36 11.57
CA VAL A 108 -7.96 2.05 11.59
C VAL A 108 -6.97 0.96 11.17
N PHE A 109 -6.17 1.20 10.13
CA PHE A 109 -5.12 0.26 9.70
C PHE A 109 -4.16 -0.07 10.86
N MET A 110 -3.61 0.95 11.53
CA MET A 110 -2.69 0.79 12.66
C MET A 110 -3.33 -0.01 13.80
N SER A 111 -4.56 0.36 14.17
CA SER A 111 -5.32 -0.31 15.23
C SER A 111 -5.60 -1.78 14.90
N ALA A 112 -5.94 -2.07 13.64
CA ALA A 112 -6.20 -3.43 13.16
C ALA A 112 -4.94 -4.30 13.17
N VAL A 113 -3.81 -3.77 12.69
CA VAL A 113 -2.51 -4.45 12.72
C VAL A 113 -2.11 -4.78 14.15
N ARG A 114 -2.18 -3.80 15.06
CA ARG A 114 -1.89 -3.99 16.49
C ARG A 114 -2.77 -5.07 17.12
N ALA A 115 -4.07 -5.07 16.83
CA ALA A 115 -5.00 -6.08 17.35
C ALA A 115 -4.68 -7.49 16.79
N ALA A 116 -4.29 -7.58 15.52
CA ALA A 116 -3.95 -8.84 14.87
C ALA A 116 -2.61 -9.43 15.33
N THR A 117 -1.64 -8.62 15.75
CA THR A 117 -0.28 -9.08 16.13
C THR A 117 0.00 -9.09 17.63
N TYR A 118 -0.95 -8.69 18.48
CA TYR A 118 -0.79 -8.74 19.93
C TYR A 118 -0.29 -10.13 20.41
N PRO A 119 0.74 -10.19 21.30
CA PRO A 119 1.35 -9.09 22.06
C PRO A 119 2.61 -8.45 21.44
N VAL A 120 2.92 -8.68 20.15
CA VAL A 120 4.11 -8.09 19.52
C VAL A 120 4.00 -6.55 19.51
N PRO A 121 5.07 -5.80 19.85
CA PRO A 121 5.05 -4.34 19.76
C PRO A 121 4.66 -3.86 18.37
N GLU A 122 3.86 -2.80 18.32
CA GLU A 122 3.35 -2.21 17.07
C GLU A 122 4.48 -1.76 16.15
N GLU A 123 5.45 -1.01 16.69
CA GLU A 123 6.63 -0.54 15.94
C GLU A 123 7.41 -1.72 15.34
N GLN A 124 7.63 -2.79 16.12
CA GLN A 124 8.34 -3.97 15.62
C GLN A 124 7.58 -4.60 14.44
N THR A 125 6.25 -4.65 14.53
CA THR A 125 5.39 -5.22 13.50
C THR A 125 5.42 -4.39 12.23
N LEU A 126 5.22 -3.08 12.35
CA LEU A 126 5.18 -2.18 11.20
C LEU A 126 6.52 -2.03 10.53
N LYS A 127 7.62 -2.10 11.29
CA LYS A 127 8.96 -2.05 10.72
C LYS A 127 9.18 -3.16 9.71
N TRP A 128 8.92 -4.42 10.08
CA TRP A 128 9.11 -5.53 9.13
C TRP A 128 8.08 -5.50 8.00
N ILE A 129 6.84 -5.04 8.26
CA ILE A 129 5.82 -4.87 7.20
C ILE A 129 6.32 -3.88 6.16
N LEU A 130 6.83 -2.72 6.58
CA LEU A 130 7.35 -1.69 5.67
C LEU A 130 8.58 -2.18 4.93
N GLU A 131 9.53 -2.81 5.63
CA GLU A 131 10.74 -3.38 5.01
C GLU A 131 10.36 -4.36 3.87
N GLU A 132 9.42 -5.27 4.11
CA GLU A 132 8.97 -6.21 3.08
C GLU A 132 8.13 -5.54 2.00
N TRP A 133 7.25 -4.61 2.36
CA TRP A 133 6.42 -3.90 1.38
C TRP A 133 7.28 -3.12 0.40
N PHE A 134 8.30 -2.41 0.88
CA PHE A 134 9.25 -1.70 0.02
C PHE A 134 10.09 -2.67 -0.82
N PHE A 135 10.56 -3.78 -0.23
CA PHE A 135 11.33 -4.79 -0.97
C PHE A 135 10.51 -5.44 -2.09
N HIS A 136 9.25 -5.78 -1.82
CA HIS A 136 8.33 -6.42 -2.77
C HIS A 136 7.78 -5.46 -3.84
N PHE A 137 7.88 -4.14 -3.63
CA PHE A 137 7.25 -3.15 -4.50
C PHE A 137 7.64 -3.29 -5.98
N ASP A 138 8.93 -3.54 -6.26
CA ASP A 138 9.45 -3.74 -7.61
C ASP A 138 8.90 -5.01 -8.28
N GLY A 139 8.43 -5.98 -7.49
CA GLY A 139 7.76 -7.19 -7.95
C GLY A 139 6.32 -6.97 -8.44
N ILE A 140 5.75 -5.79 -8.20
CA ILE A 140 4.39 -5.45 -8.63
C ILE A 140 4.41 -5.03 -10.10
N GLY A 141 3.87 -5.87 -10.99
CA GLY A 141 3.90 -5.63 -12.44
C GLY A 141 2.81 -4.71 -12.99
N ASP A 142 1.72 -4.48 -12.24
CA ASP A 142 0.60 -3.63 -12.68
C ASP A 142 0.69 -2.22 -12.10
N ILE A 143 0.72 -1.21 -12.96
CA ILE A 143 0.87 0.19 -12.57
C ILE A 143 -0.32 0.72 -11.76
N ALA A 144 -1.54 0.25 -12.00
CA ALA A 144 -2.70 0.62 -11.19
C ALA A 144 -2.56 0.10 -9.74
N THR A 145 -2.02 -1.11 -9.58
CA THR A 145 -1.69 -1.70 -8.28
C THR A 145 -0.52 -0.97 -7.62
N LYS A 146 0.56 -0.62 -8.35
CA LYS A 146 1.64 0.23 -7.82
C LYS A 146 1.11 1.58 -7.33
N LYS A 147 0.22 2.22 -8.09
CA LYS A 147 -0.43 3.48 -7.71
C LYS A 147 -1.21 3.33 -6.40
N LEU A 148 -2.01 2.28 -6.25
CA LEU A 148 -2.72 1.99 -4.99
C LEU A 148 -1.77 1.89 -3.79
N HIS A 149 -0.69 1.13 -3.94
CA HIS A 149 0.30 0.94 -2.87
C HIS A 149 1.01 2.26 -2.56
N THR A 150 1.32 3.06 -3.57
CA THR A 150 1.94 4.38 -3.42
C THR A 150 1.03 5.34 -2.67
N LEU A 151 -0.24 5.43 -3.05
CA LEU A 151 -1.25 6.25 -2.36
C LEU A 151 -1.36 5.85 -0.88
N ALA A 152 -1.42 4.56 -0.60
CA ALA A 152 -1.54 4.02 0.75
C ALA A 152 -0.29 4.33 1.61
N LEU A 153 0.91 4.02 1.12
CA LEU A 153 2.16 4.29 1.81
C LEU A 153 2.32 5.80 2.09
N THR A 154 1.98 6.64 1.11
CA THR A 154 2.02 8.10 1.28
C THR A 154 1.01 8.57 2.33
N HIS A 155 -0.20 8.00 2.36
CA HIS A 155 -1.21 8.36 3.36
C HIS A 155 -0.78 8.00 4.78
N LEU A 156 -0.03 6.89 4.97
CA LEU A 156 0.49 6.51 6.29
C LEU A 156 1.41 7.57 6.91
N LEU A 157 2.09 8.39 6.11
CA LEU A 157 2.90 9.51 6.61
C LEU A 157 2.06 10.60 7.29
N SER A 158 0.74 10.59 7.11
CA SER A 158 -0.21 11.52 7.73
C SER A 158 -0.96 10.91 8.92
N ILE A 159 -0.50 9.78 9.47
CA ILE A 159 -1.19 9.02 10.52
C ILE A 159 -1.57 9.84 11.77
N ASN A 160 -0.73 10.79 12.17
CA ASN A 160 -0.97 11.64 13.34
C ASN A 160 -1.76 12.93 13.01
N GLY A 161 -2.26 13.04 11.78
CA GLY A 161 -2.92 14.23 11.27
C GLY A 161 -1.96 15.42 11.07
N PRO A 162 -2.50 16.63 10.85
CA PRO A 162 -1.71 17.81 10.49
C PRO A 162 -0.96 18.46 11.67
N SER A 163 -1.08 17.90 12.88
CA SER A 163 -0.59 18.54 14.11
C SER A 163 0.68 17.94 14.68
N SER A 164 1.10 16.77 14.18
CA SER A 164 2.26 16.05 14.73
C SER A 164 2.96 15.28 13.63
N PRO A 165 4.29 15.21 13.63
CA PRO A 165 5.03 14.38 12.69
C PRO A 165 4.64 12.90 12.86
N PRO A 166 4.72 12.09 11.79
CA PRO A 166 4.52 10.65 11.88
C PRO A 166 5.64 9.99 12.71
N PRO A 167 5.41 8.77 13.23
CA PRO A 167 6.44 7.99 13.90
C PRO A 167 7.72 7.83 13.06
N ALA A 168 8.87 7.89 13.73
CA ALA A 168 10.19 7.87 13.06
C ALA A 168 10.40 6.63 12.18
N TYR A 169 9.86 5.46 12.55
CA TYR A 169 9.98 4.25 11.73
C TYR A 169 9.29 4.35 10.36
N LEU A 170 8.31 5.23 10.18
CA LEU A 170 7.76 5.54 8.85
C LEU A 170 8.76 6.41 8.08
N LEU A 171 9.24 7.51 8.68
CA LEU A 171 10.13 8.46 8.03
C LEU A 171 11.53 7.92 7.74
N ASN A 172 12.02 6.94 8.51
CA ASN A 172 13.30 6.30 8.28
C ASN A 172 13.39 5.59 6.92
N ASN A 173 12.26 5.35 6.25
CA ASN A 173 12.21 4.77 4.91
C ASN A 173 12.11 5.83 3.79
N LEU A 174 12.43 7.10 4.06
CA LEU A 174 12.28 8.20 3.11
C LEU A 174 12.94 7.94 1.75
N GLN A 175 14.08 7.25 1.73
CA GLN A 175 14.72 6.84 0.47
C GLN A 175 13.78 6.00 -0.39
N SER A 176 13.18 4.95 0.18
CA SER A 176 12.24 4.08 -0.52
C SER A 176 10.98 4.83 -0.98
N TYR A 177 10.49 5.78 -0.17
CA TYR A 177 9.40 6.67 -0.58
C TYR A 177 9.76 7.51 -1.80
N LEU A 178 10.90 8.20 -1.79
CA LEU A 178 11.32 9.05 -2.91
C LEU A 178 11.52 8.24 -4.20
N SER A 179 12.12 7.05 -4.11
CA SER A 179 12.26 6.15 -5.24
C SER A 179 10.91 5.72 -5.81
N ILE A 180 10.01 5.20 -4.97
CA ILE A 180 8.67 4.78 -5.40
C ILE A 180 7.86 5.94 -6.00
N TRP A 181 7.88 7.11 -5.36
CA TRP A 181 7.19 8.29 -5.89
C TRP A 181 7.75 8.67 -7.25
N THR A 182 9.06 8.64 -7.42
CA THR A 182 9.71 8.94 -8.69
C THR A 182 9.32 7.95 -9.78
N ASP A 183 9.41 6.66 -9.48
CA ASP A 183 9.11 5.60 -10.44
C ASP A 183 7.65 5.64 -10.87
N VAL A 184 6.72 5.74 -9.92
CA VAL A 184 5.28 5.72 -10.22
C VAL A 184 4.82 7.00 -10.90
N ILE A 185 5.31 8.18 -10.49
CA ILE A 185 4.99 9.44 -11.17
C ILE A 185 5.53 9.43 -12.60
N THR A 186 6.75 8.93 -12.81
CA THR A 186 7.37 8.88 -14.14
C THR A 186 6.69 7.84 -15.02
N GLU A 187 6.36 6.66 -14.49
CA GLU A 187 5.66 5.60 -15.21
C GLU A 187 4.23 6.00 -15.58
N LEU A 188 3.57 6.86 -14.78
CA LEU A 188 2.23 7.39 -15.05
C LEU A 188 2.20 8.67 -15.88
N ALA A 189 3.34 9.32 -16.07
CA ALA A 189 3.45 10.50 -16.91
C ALA A 189 3.09 10.13 -18.34
N ASP A 190 2.07 10.78 -18.89
CA ASP A 190 1.73 10.66 -20.31
C ASP A 190 2.76 11.46 -21.14
N ASP A 191 3.31 10.85 -22.19
CA ASP A 191 4.15 11.52 -23.21
C ASP A 191 3.33 12.51 -24.06
N GLY A 192 2.00 12.48 -23.94
CA GLY A 192 1.06 13.35 -24.64
C GLY A 192 1.10 14.80 -24.15
N ASP A 193 1.98 15.61 -24.75
CA ASP A 193 1.87 17.04 -25.07
C ASP A 193 0.95 17.90 -24.16
N ASN A 194 1.11 17.80 -22.84
CA ASN A 194 0.49 18.75 -21.91
C ASN A 194 1.25 20.07 -22.03
N MET A 195 0.70 20.98 -22.83
CA MET A 195 1.21 22.34 -23.07
C MET A 195 1.36 23.21 -21.79
N ASP A 196 0.96 22.70 -20.62
CA ASP A 196 1.07 23.38 -19.32
C ASP A 196 2.12 22.75 -18.36
N GLY A 197 2.91 21.76 -18.79
CA GLY A 197 4.03 21.22 -17.98
C GLY A 197 3.62 20.39 -16.74
N GLN A 198 2.33 20.19 -16.50
CA GLN A 198 1.81 19.18 -15.59
C GLN A 198 1.87 17.80 -16.27
N ALA A 199 2.95 17.06 -16.03
CA ALA A 199 3.03 15.63 -16.33
C ALA A 199 1.74 14.96 -15.84
N GLY A 200 0.98 14.39 -16.78
CA GLY A 200 -0.33 13.81 -16.51
C GLY A 200 -0.23 12.52 -15.69
N ASP A 201 -1.38 12.04 -15.22
CA ASP A 201 -1.53 10.70 -14.69
C ASP A 201 -2.58 10.00 -15.56
N TYR A 202 -2.16 9.18 -16.52
CA TYR A 202 -3.06 8.64 -17.54
C TYR A 202 -4.12 7.68 -16.97
N LEU A 203 -3.97 7.20 -15.74
CA LEU A 203 -5.00 6.41 -15.08
C LEU A 203 -6.14 7.28 -14.55
N VAL A 204 -5.89 8.57 -14.31
CA VAL A 204 -6.94 9.50 -13.88
C VAL A 204 -7.78 9.87 -15.07
N ASN A 205 -9.07 9.65 -14.92
CA ASN A 205 -10.03 10.02 -15.94
C ASN A 205 -10.37 11.52 -15.84
N PHE A 206 -9.42 12.39 -16.19
CA PHE A 206 -9.65 13.84 -16.23
C PHE A 206 -10.58 14.26 -17.37
N ASN A 207 -10.80 13.37 -18.35
CA ASN A 207 -11.60 13.71 -19.53
C ASN A 207 -13.04 13.24 -19.43
N SER A 208 -13.84 14.11 -18.86
CA SER A 208 -15.18 14.41 -19.37
C SER A 208 -15.13 15.29 -20.64
N SER A 209 -14.04 15.29 -21.42
CA SER A 209 -14.06 15.85 -22.78
C SER A 209 -14.39 14.79 -23.83
N SER A 210 -15.50 15.06 -24.51
CA SER A 210 -15.93 14.69 -25.88
C SER A 210 -15.82 13.26 -26.43
N THR A 211 -15.03 12.35 -25.87
CA THR A 211 -14.91 10.95 -26.32
C THR A 211 -15.19 9.95 -25.21
N TYR A 212 -15.01 10.36 -23.95
CA TYR A 212 -15.42 9.58 -22.79
C TYR A 212 -16.72 10.15 -22.24
N ASN A 213 -17.82 9.54 -22.66
CA ASN A 213 -19.12 9.87 -22.11
C ASN A 213 -19.47 8.74 -21.12
N PRO A 214 -19.36 8.93 -19.80
CA PRO A 214 -19.79 7.93 -18.82
C PRO A 214 -21.30 7.65 -18.91
N GLU A 215 -22.07 8.58 -19.50
CA GLU A 215 -23.48 8.39 -19.91
C GLU A 215 -23.64 8.01 -21.39
N GLY A 216 -22.54 7.93 -22.11
CA GLY A 216 -22.50 7.59 -23.52
C GLY A 216 -22.90 6.16 -23.63
N LYS A 217 -23.97 5.91 -24.38
CA LYS A 217 -24.37 4.58 -24.82
C LYS A 217 -23.19 3.95 -25.57
N TYR A 218 -22.25 3.36 -24.85
CA TYR A 218 -21.29 2.42 -25.40
C TYR A 218 -22.11 1.22 -25.80
N GLN A 219 -22.56 1.23 -27.07
CA GLN A 219 -23.51 0.31 -27.65
C GLN A 219 -24.92 0.43 -27.05
N GLU A 220 -25.92 0.58 -27.92
CA GLU A 220 -27.34 0.60 -27.53
C GLU A 220 -27.81 -0.69 -26.82
N ASN A 221 -26.98 -1.74 -26.84
CA ASN A 221 -27.25 -3.08 -26.31
C ASN A 221 -26.23 -3.55 -25.25
N GLU A 222 -25.49 -2.65 -24.57
CA GLU A 222 -24.57 -3.07 -23.51
C GLU A 222 -25.32 -3.68 -22.29
N PRO A 223 -24.87 -4.83 -21.75
CA PRO A 223 -25.46 -5.39 -20.54
C PRO A 223 -25.37 -4.42 -19.34
N PRO A 224 -26.43 -4.28 -18.52
CA PRO A 224 -26.40 -3.41 -17.34
C PRO A 224 -25.26 -3.69 -16.35
N GLU A 225 -24.79 -4.95 -16.32
CA GLU A 225 -23.67 -5.39 -15.49
C GLU A 225 -22.34 -4.74 -15.92
N THR A 226 -22.10 -4.59 -17.22
CA THR A 226 -20.89 -3.93 -17.74
C THR A 226 -20.87 -2.45 -17.37
N THR A 227 -21.99 -1.75 -17.54
CA THR A 227 -22.12 -0.34 -17.14
C THR A 227 -21.89 -0.16 -15.64
N ARG A 228 -22.51 -1.01 -14.80
CA ARG A 228 -22.30 -0.99 -13.34
C ARG A 228 -20.84 -1.24 -12.97
N ARG A 229 -20.20 -2.25 -13.59
CA ARG A 229 -18.80 -2.59 -13.32
C ARG A 229 -17.88 -1.44 -13.72
N ARG A 230 -18.16 -0.75 -14.82
CA ARG A 230 -17.40 0.43 -15.26
C ARG A 230 -17.53 1.57 -14.27
N VAL A 231 -18.75 1.97 -13.91
CA VAL A 231 -18.99 3.04 -12.92
C VAL A 231 -18.29 2.72 -11.60
N TRP A 232 -18.43 1.46 -11.15
CA TRP A 232 -17.72 0.96 -9.98
C TRP A 232 -16.22 1.16 -10.14
N THR A 233 -15.61 0.61 -11.19
CA THR A 233 -14.17 0.70 -11.48
C THR A 233 -13.68 2.15 -11.48
N LEU A 234 -14.35 3.06 -12.17
CA LEU A 234 -13.94 4.46 -12.25
C LEU A 234 -14.02 5.20 -10.91
N ALA A 235 -14.95 4.82 -10.03
CA ALA A 235 -15.08 5.44 -8.71
C ALA A 235 -13.91 5.10 -7.77
N ASP A 236 -12.99 4.22 -8.17
CA ASP A 236 -11.80 3.89 -7.39
C ASP A 236 -10.88 5.11 -7.22
N PRO A 237 -10.31 5.37 -6.03
CA PRO A 237 -9.26 6.37 -5.84
C PRO A 237 -8.12 6.31 -6.86
N ILE A 238 -7.78 5.10 -7.34
CA ILE A 238 -6.76 4.89 -8.39
C ILE A 238 -7.08 5.68 -9.68
N HIS A 239 -8.36 5.87 -10.01
CA HIS A 239 -8.80 6.56 -11.23
C HIS A 239 -9.28 8.00 -10.99
N GLN A 240 -9.29 8.44 -9.73
CA GLN A 240 -9.78 9.76 -9.31
C GLN A 240 -8.66 10.67 -8.82
N ILE A 241 -7.62 10.11 -8.19
CA ILE A 241 -6.54 10.88 -7.57
C ILE A 241 -5.36 10.97 -8.54
N ASN A 242 -4.92 12.19 -8.85
CA ASN A 242 -3.64 12.40 -9.53
C ASN A 242 -2.48 12.13 -8.57
N ILE A 243 -1.61 11.18 -8.93
CA ILE A 243 -0.52 10.74 -8.04
C ILE A 243 0.47 11.87 -7.73
N ARG A 244 0.78 12.73 -8.71
CA ARG A 244 1.73 13.82 -8.55
C ARG A 244 1.21 14.86 -7.57
N ASP A 245 -0.04 15.28 -7.76
CA ASP A 245 -0.69 16.26 -6.87
C ASP A 245 -0.80 15.69 -5.44
N TYR A 246 -1.20 14.42 -5.33
CA TYR A 246 -1.34 13.74 -4.05
C TYR A 246 -0.02 13.66 -3.28
N VAL A 247 1.06 13.23 -3.93
CA VAL A 247 2.40 13.18 -3.32
C VAL A 247 2.88 14.58 -2.97
N THR A 248 2.68 15.57 -3.85
CA THR A 248 3.06 16.97 -3.59
C THR A 248 2.41 17.51 -2.32
N GLU A 249 1.09 17.33 -2.19
CA GLU A 249 0.32 17.83 -1.05
C GLU A 249 0.77 17.16 0.26
N HIS A 250 0.89 15.83 0.26
CA HIS A 250 1.29 15.07 1.44
C HIS A 250 2.73 15.37 1.85
N LEU A 251 3.64 15.55 0.90
CA LEU A 251 5.03 15.89 1.19
C LEU A 251 5.14 17.31 1.76
N ARG A 252 4.41 18.29 1.21
CA ARG A 252 4.36 19.65 1.77
C ARG A 252 3.84 19.65 3.19
N ALA A 253 2.73 18.96 3.44
CA ALA A 253 2.16 18.81 4.77
C ALA A 253 3.16 18.12 5.72
N LEU A 254 3.85 17.07 5.25
CA LEU A 254 4.85 16.36 6.03
C LEU A 254 6.03 17.28 6.44
N VAL A 255 6.55 18.07 5.49
CA VAL A 255 7.64 19.02 5.75
C VAL A 255 7.22 20.06 6.78
N GLU A 256 6.00 20.58 6.68
CA GLU A 256 5.43 21.54 7.64
C GLU A 256 5.40 20.95 9.05
N VAL A 257 4.84 19.74 9.23
CA VAL A 257 4.72 19.11 10.56
C VAL A 257 6.07 18.66 11.13
N CYS A 258 7.08 18.46 10.28
CA CYS A 258 8.46 18.18 10.70
C CYS A 258 9.23 19.45 11.13
N GLY A 259 8.59 20.62 11.14
CA GLY A 259 9.20 21.88 11.56
C GLY A 259 9.85 22.67 10.42
N GLY A 260 9.39 22.44 9.18
CA GLY A 260 9.81 23.18 7.99
C GLY A 260 10.96 22.52 7.22
N ILE A 261 11.27 23.11 6.07
CA ILE A 261 12.17 22.53 5.07
C ILE A 261 13.61 22.36 5.56
N ASP A 262 14.13 23.31 6.34
CA ASP A 262 15.52 23.27 6.82
C ASP A 262 15.72 22.11 7.79
N ARG A 263 14.79 21.97 8.75
CA ARG A 263 14.79 20.86 9.70
C ARG A 263 14.55 19.52 9.02
N PHE A 264 13.63 19.47 8.04
CA PHE A 264 13.39 18.26 7.27
C PHE A 264 14.64 17.81 6.49
N ARG A 265 15.40 18.76 5.94
CA ARG A 265 16.67 18.49 5.25
C ARG A 265 17.74 17.95 6.19
N GLU A 266 17.93 18.61 7.34
CA GLU A 266 18.98 18.26 8.29
C GLU A 266 18.72 16.94 9.02
N GLU A 267 17.46 16.64 9.38
CA GLU A 267 17.13 15.46 10.17
C GLU A 267 16.81 14.22 9.30
N TRP A 268 16.14 14.40 8.15
CA TRP A 268 15.59 13.30 7.37
C TRP A 268 16.28 13.11 6.02
N LEU A 269 16.36 14.15 5.18
CA LEU A 269 16.95 14.02 3.84
C LEU A 269 18.46 13.74 3.86
N VAL A 270 19.17 14.07 4.95
CA VAL A 270 20.59 13.74 5.11
C VAL A 270 20.87 12.24 5.02
N ASN A 271 19.87 11.40 5.34
CA ASN A 271 19.97 9.95 5.31
C ASN A 271 19.59 9.34 3.95
N VAL A 272 19.25 10.16 2.95
CA VAL A 272 18.84 9.72 1.62
C VAL A 272 19.97 9.94 0.62
N ASP A 273 20.15 9.02 -0.32
CA ASP A 273 21.10 9.19 -1.41
C ASP A 273 20.81 10.48 -2.20
N LYS A 274 21.87 11.25 -2.49
CA LYS A 274 21.79 12.49 -3.26
C LYS A 274 21.25 12.26 -4.67
N GLU A 275 21.54 11.12 -5.29
CA GLU A 275 21.02 10.78 -6.61
C GLU A 275 19.49 10.63 -6.57
N VAL A 276 18.97 9.91 -5.58
CA VAL A 276 17.52 9.75 -5.36
C VAL A 276 16.85 11.10 -5.11
N VAL A 277 17.44 11.97 -4.27
CA VAL A 277 16.90 13.32 -4.03
C VAL A 277 16.91 14.17 -5.31
N ASN A 278 17.98 14.08 -6.11
CA ASN A 278 18.09 14.83 -7.36
C ASN A 278 17.10 14.34 -8.42
N GLU A 279 16.86 13.03 -8.52
CA GLU A 279 15.86 12.46 -9.41
C GLU A 279 14.45 12.89 -9.02
N PHE A 280 14.12 12.79 -7.74
CA PHE A 280 12.85 13.28 -7.22
C PHE A 280 12.66 14.79 -7.45
N ALA A 281 13.72 15.59 -7.27
CA ALA A 281 13.67 17.03 -7.50
C ALA A 281 13.37 17.41 -8.97
N LYS A 282 13.78 16.58 -9.95
CA LYS A 282 13.46 16.82 -11.38
C LYS A 282 11.97 16.78 -11.67
N LEU A 283 11.19 16.08 -10.85
CA LEU A 283 9.74 15.98 -10.99
C LEU A 283 9.02 17.27 -10.56
N GLY A 284 9.70 18.25 -9.95
CA GLY A 284 9.09 19.52 -9.52
C GLY A 284 7.98 19.35 -8.47
N VAL A 285 8.03 18.27 -7.68
CA VAL A 285 7.11 17.95 -6.58
C VAL A 285 7.53 18.62 -5.26
N PHE A 286 8.70 19.26 -5.24
CA PHE A 286 9.39 19.77 -4.05
C PHE A 286 9.73 21.26 -4.19
#